data_AF-Q3SYP1-F1
#
_entry.id   AF-Q3SYP1-F1
#
_cell.length_a   1.000
_cell.length_b   1.000
_cell.length_c   1.000
_cell.angle_alpha   90.00
_cell.angle_beta   90.00
_cell.angle_gamma   90.00
#
_symmetry.space_group_name_H-M   'P 1'
#
loop_
_entity.id
_entity.type
_entity.pdbx_description
1 polymer ?
#
loop_
_entity_poly.entity_id
_entity_poly.type
_entity_poly.pdbx_seq_one_letter_code
_entity_poly.pdbx_strand_id
1 'polypeptide(L)'
;MQSPYSVRAYLGYQTVPSGSSGNISSASSSSSPPGTPNPLENKSGGPSGATGGGYGKSGSSKGKKSLDKHSDEYKIRRERNNIAVRKSRDKAKIRNMETQHKVLELSAENERLQKRVEQLSRELSTLRNLFKQLPEPLLAATGRC
;
A
#
# COMPACT_ATOMS: atom_id res chain seq x y z
N MET A 1 32.17 9.53 -30.93
CA MET A 1 30.73 9.52 -30.58
C MET A 1 30.49 8.43 -29.53
N GLN A 2 30.57 8.77 -28.25
CA GLN A 2 30.36 7.84 -27.14
C GLN A 2 28.87 7.49 -27.00
N SER A 3 28.57 6.20 -26.86
CA SER A 3 27.24 5.65 -26.56
C SER A 3 26.93 5.80 -25.06
N PRO A 4 25.77 6.36 -24.65
CA PRO A 4 25.50 6.66 -23.24
C PRO A 4 24.77 5.56 -22.45
N TYR A 5 24.66 4.33 -22.96
CA TYR A 5 23.98 3.25 -22.22
C TYR A 5 24.98 2.24 -21.68
N SER A 6 25.71 2.65 -20.64
CA SER A 6 26.43 1.71 -19.77
C SER A 6 25.40 0.99 -18.88
N VAL A 7 25.41 -0.34 -18.96
CA VAL A 7 24.51 -1.24 -18.23
C VAL A 7 24.79 -1.07 -16.73
N ARG A 8 23.90 -0.41 -16.00
CA ARG A 8 24.05 -0.25 -14.55
C ARG A 8 23.94 -1.63 -13.91
N ALA A 9 25.08 -2.17 -13.47
CA ALA A 9 25.18 -3.42 -12.76
C ALA A 9 24.21 -3.42 -11.58
N TYR A 10 23.20 -4.30 -11.62
CA TYR A 10 22.40 -4.63 -10.46
C TYR A 10 23.33 -5.33 -9.46
N LEU A 11 23.56 -4.69 -8.31
CA LEU A 11 24.28 -5.29 -7.19
C LEU A 11 23.58 -6.61 -6.81
N GLY A 12 24.39 -7.66 -6.73
CA GLY A 12 23.96 -9.02 -6.42
C GLY A 12 23.28 -9.12 -5.07
N TYR A 13 22.21 -9.92 -5.03
CA TYR A 13 21.61 -10.39 -3.80
C TYR A 13 22.66 -11.16 -3.00
N GLN A 14 23.02 -10.62 -1.85
CA GLN A 14 23.87 -11.29 -0.88
C GLN A 14 23.04 -12.43 -0.25
N THR A 15 23.45 -13.67 -0.51
CA THR A 15 22.91 -14.87 0.12
C THR A 15 23.39 -14.91 1.57
N VAL A 16 22.46 -14.95 2.52
CA VAL A 16 22.74 -15.21 3.94
C VAL A 16 22.50 -16.70 4.24
N PRO A 17 23.34 -17.35 5.05
CA PRO A 17 23.23 -18.78 5.30
C PRO A 17 22.16 -19.12 6.34
N SER A 18 21.47 -20.21 6.02
CA SER A 18 20.62 -21.12 6.80
C SER A 18 20.59 -20.95 8.33
N GLY A 19 19.37 -20.88 8.88
CA GLY A 19 19.12 -21.14 10.30
C GLY A 19 17.63 -21.06 10.66
N SER A 20 17.04 -22.22 10.96
CA SER A 20 15.80 -22.44 11.72
C SER A 20 14.50 -22.69 10.96
N SER A 21 13.92 -23.84 11.30
CA SER A 21 12.78 -24.54 10.74
C SER A 21 11.46 -23.76 10.86
N GLY A 22 10.78 -23.58 9.73
CA GLY A 22 9.43 -23.04 9.69
C GLY A 22 8.74 -23.41 8.39
N ASN A 23 7.72 -24.24 8.49
CA ASN A 23 6.93 -24.80 7.39
C ASN A 23 6.39 -23.69 6.46
N ILE A 24 6.97 -23.50 5.27
CA ILE A 24 6.45 -22.57 4.26
C ILE A 24 5.33 -23.24 3.45
N SER A 25 4.15 -23.36 4.06
CA SER A 25 2.95 -23.62 3.29
C SER A 25 2.78 -22.50 2.26
N SER A 26 2.64 -22.92 1.01
CA SER A 26 2.29 -22.10 -0.16
C SER A 26 1.05 -21.25 0.12
N ALA A 27 1.24 -20.03 0.61
CA ALA A 27 0.18 -19.04 0.71
C ALA A 27 0.19 -18.19 -0.56
N SER A 28 -0.80 -18.48 -1.40
CA SER A 28 -1.18 -17.75 -2.59
C SER A 28 -1.14 -16.24 -2.40
N SER A 29 -0.66 -15.56 -3.43
CA SER A 29 -0.74 -14.12 -3.63
C SER A 29 -2.19 -13.63 -3.57
N SER A 30 -2.65 -13.22 -2.38
CA SER A 30 -3.92 -12.51 -2.19
C SER A 30 -3.68 -11.17 -1.49
N SER A 31 -3.32 -10.15 -2.27
CA SER A 31 -3.36 -8.76 -1.81
C SER A 31 -4.79 -8.23 -1.97
N SER A 32 -5.66 -8.53 -1.01
CA SER A 32 -6.95 -7.85 -0.84
C SER A 32 -6.88 -7.00 0.44
N PRO A 33 -7.32 -5.73 0.42
CA PRO A 33 -7.35 -4.90 1.62
C PRO A 33 -8.39 -5.43 2.63
N PRO A 34 -8.16 -5.29 3.94
CA PRO A 34 -9.12 -5.72 4.96
C PRO A 34 -10.27 -4.72 5.07
N GLY A 35 -11.50 -5.23 5.15
CA GLY A 35 -12.66 -4.49 5.66
C GLY A 35 -13.60 -3.86 4.62
N THR A 36 -14.56 -4.64 4.14
CA THR A 36 -15.89 -4.12 3.78
C THR A 36 -16.94 -5.06 4.37
N PRO A 37 -17.95 -4.56 5.12
CA PRO A 37 -18.95 -5.42 5.75
C PRO A 37 -19.86 -6.08 4.70
N ASN A 38 -20.12 -7.38 4.89
CA ASN A 38 -21.10 -8.16 4.13
C ASN A 38 -22.52 -7.61 4.35
N PRO A 39 -23.34 -7.46 3.30
CA PRO A 39 -24.78 -7.55 3.41
C PRO A 39 -25.23 -8.90 2.85
N LEU A 40 -25.39 -9.89 3.72
CA LEU A 40 -26.12 -11.13 3.42
C LEU A 40 -27.42 -11.09 4.23
N GLU A 41 -28.49 -10.62 3.61
CA GLU A 41 -29.87 -10.96 3.96
C GLU A 41 -30.78 -10.55 2.80
N ASN A 42 -31.17 -11.52 1.96
CA ASN A 42 -32.53 -12.08 1.97
C ASN A 42 -32.84 -12.81 0.64
N LYS A 43 -33.38 -14.02 0.76
CA LYS A 43 -33.84 -14.86 -0.36
C LYS A 43 -35.18 -14.40 -0.93
N SER A 44 -35.33 -14.60 -2.24
CA SER A 44 -36.56 -14.93 -3.01
C SER A 44 -37.76 -13.97 -3.04
N GLY A 45 -38.06 -13.44 -4.23
CA GLY A 45 -39.37 -12.91 -4.63
C GLY A 45 -39.40 -12.53 -6.11
N GLY A 46 -40.36 -13.05 -6.87
CA GLY A 46 -40.47 -12.97 -8.34
C GLY A 46 -40.93 -11.62 -8.93
N PRO A 47 -41.33 -11.60 -10.23
CA PRO A 47 -41.18 -10.45 -11.12
C PRO A 47 -42.45 -9.58 -11.23
N SER A 48 -42.26 -8.27 -11.40
CA SER A 48 -43.27 -7.34 -11.94
C SER A 48 -42.60 -6.14 -12.59
N GLY A 49 -42.97 -5.85 -13.83
CA GLY A 49 -42.40 -4.76 -14.63
C GLY A 49 -42.96 -3.38 -14.28
N ALA A 50 -42.19 -2.35 -14.62
CA ALA A 50 -42.70 -1.03 -15.00
C ALA A 50 -41.64 -0.26 -15.79
N THR A 51 -42.14 0.44 -16.79
CA THR A 51 -41.52 1.27 -17.82
C THR A 51 -40.76 2.50 -17.30
N GLY A 52 -39.69 2.91 -17.99
CA GLY A 52 -39.22 4.31 -17.93
C GLY A 52 -37.76 4.58 -18.33
N GLY A 53 -37.54 4.88 -19.62
CA GLY A 53 -36.63 5.94 -20.12
C GLY A 53 -35.09 5.83 -19.95
N GLY A 54 -34.36 5.84 -21.07
CA GLY A 54 -32.95 6.28 -21.08
C GLY A 54 -32.04 5.58 -22.10
N TYR A 55 -32.02 6.11 -23.31
CA TYR A 55 -31.22 5.68 -24.48
C TYR A 55 -29.71 5.84 -24.23
N GLY A 56 -29.02 4.70 -24.12
CA GLY A 56 -27.56 4.57 -24.16
C GLY A 56 -27.21 3.24 -24.80
N LYS A 57 -27.09 3.26 -26.13
CA LYS A 57 -27.04 2.15 -27.07
C LYS A 57 -26.03 1.03 -26.71
N SER A 58 -26.58 -0.19 -26.60
CA SER A 58 -25.93 -1.52 -26.67
C SER A 58 -25.02 -1.99 -25.51
N GLY A 59 -25.64 -2.27 -24.36
CA GLY A 59 -25.11 -3.24 -23.41
C GLY A 59 -25.42 -4.68 -23.84
N SER A 60 -24.39 -5.53 -23.84
CA SER A 60 -24.45 -6.95 -23.46
C SER A 60 -25.55 -7.82 -24.08
N SER A 61 -25.29 -8.39 -25.26
CA SER A 61 -25.85 -9.71 -25.56
C SER A 61 -25.07 -10.75 -24.74
N LYS A 62 -25.66 -11.16 -23.62
CA LYS A 62 -25.33 -12.41 -22.93
C LYS A 62 -25.62 -13.55 -23.91
N GLY A 63 -24.59 -13.96 -24.63
CA GLY A 63 -24.63 -15.09 -25.55
C GLY A 63 -23.25 -15.21 -26.16
N LYS A 64 -22.66 -16.39 -26.12
CA LYS A 64 -21.37 -16.72 -26.75
C LYS A 64 -21.48 -16.52 -28.28
N LYS A 65 -21.51 -15.28 -28.77
CA LYS A 65 -21.26 -14.98 -30.17
C LYS A 65 -19.76 -15.11 -30.34
N SER A 66 -19.34 -16.17 -31.03
CA SER A 66 -17.99 -16.28 -31.55
C SER A 66 -17.65 -14.96 -32.24
N LEU A 67 -16.84 -14.13 -31.59
CA LEU A 67 -16.37 -12.88 -32.17
C LEU A 67 -15.39 -13.26 -33.27
N ASP A 68 -15.72 -12.88 -34.50
CA ASP A 68 -14.78 -13.01 -35.62
C ASP A 68 -13.51 -12.21 -35.29
N LYS A 69 -12.40 -12.94 -35.16
CA LYS A 69 -11.09 -12.40 -34.76
C LYS A 69 -10.50 -11.47 -35.82
N HIS A 70 -10.98 -11.53 -37.06
CA HIS A 70 -10.47 -10.74 -38.16
C HIS A 70 -11.28 -9.45 -38.40
N SER A 71 -12.41 -9.30 -37.73
CA SER A 71 -13.22 -8.08 -37.76
C SER A 71 -12.45 -6.86 -37.24
N ASP A 72 -12.63 -5.71 -37.90
CA ASP A 72 -12.01 -4.46 -37.48
C ASP A 72 -12.51 -3.98 -36.11
N GLU A 73 -13.76 -4.31 -35.75
CA GLU A 73 -14.29 -4.02 -34.42
C GLU A 73 -13.49 -4.76 -33.33
N TYR A 74 -13.15 -6.03 -33.57
CA TYR A 74 -12.31 -6.82 -32.67
C TYR A 74 -10.92 -6.19 -32.54
N LYS A 75 -10.28 -5.82 -33.66
CA LYS A 75 -8.95 -5.19 -33.65
C LYS A 75 -8.93 -3.90 -32.84
N ILE A 76 -9.90 -3.01 -33.05
CA ILE A 76 -10.02 -1.75 -32.29
C ILE A 76 -10.19 -2.03 -30.80
N ARG A 77 -11.07 -2.98 -30.44
CA ARG A 77 -11.30 -3.35 -29.04
C ARG A 77 -10.04 -3.92 -28.39
N ARG A 78 -9.29 -4.77 -29.10
CA ARG A 78 -8.03 -5.33 -28.63
C ARG A 78 -6.97 -4.28 -28.46
N GLU A 79 -6.83 -3.34 -29.39
CA GLU A 79 -5.83 -2.28 -29.26
C GLU A 79 -6.15 -1.36 -28.08
N ARG A 80 -7.41 -0.98 -27.89
CA ARG A 80 -7.84 -0.25 -26.69
C ARG A 80 -7.51 -1.00 -25.40
N ASN A 81 -7.77 -2.32 -25.37
CA ASN A 81 -7.46 -3.13 -24.20
C ASN A 81 -5.95 -3.23 -23.97
N ASN A 82 -5.14 -3.40 -25.01
CA ASN A 82 -3.68 -3.41 -24.91
C ASN A 82 -3.15 -2.10 -24.30
N ILE A 83 -3.67 -0.96 -24.75
CA ILE A 83 -3.35 0.36 -24.16
C ILE A 83 -3.75 0.40 -22.69
N ALA A 84 -4.97 -0.03 -22.35
CA ALA A 84 -5.45 -0.04 -20.97
C ALA A 84 -4.60 -0.94 -20.06
N VAL A 85 -4.18 -2.10 -20.56
CA VAL A 85 -3.30 -3.03 -19.83
C VAL A 85 -1.93 -2.40 -19.59
N ARG A 86 -1.30 -1.80 -20.62
CA ARG A 86 -0.03 -1.08 -20.47
C ARG A 86 -0.15 0.01 -19.39
N LYS A 87 -1.17 0.87 -19.50
CA LYS A 87 -1.45 1.93 -18.53
C LYS A 87 -1.67 1.39 -17.10
N SER A 88 -2.42 0.31 -16.95
CA SER A 88 -2.67 -0.33 -15.65
C SER A 88 -1.38 -0.88 -15.03
N ARG A 89 -0.53 -1.53 -15.84
CA ARG A 89 0.77 -2.05 -15.41
C ARG A 89 1.71 -0.93 -14.97
N ASP A 90 1.80 0.14 -15.75
CA ASP A 90 2.66 1.29 -15.41
C ASP A 90 2.18 1.97 -14.13
N LYS A 91 0.86 2.14 -13.96
CA LYS A 91 0.29 2.65 -12.71
C LYS A 91 0.61 1.76 -11.52
N ALA A 92 0.52 0.44 -11.66
CA ALA A 92 0.89 -0.49 -10.60
C ALA A 92 2.39 -0.42 -10.27
N LYS A 93 3.24 -0.32 -11.28
CA LYS A 93 4.69 -0.14 -11.11
C LYS A 93 5.00 1.14 -10.34
N ILE A 94 4.40 2.26 -10.73
CA ILE A 94 4.56 3.55 -10.04
C ILE A 94 4.13 3.44 -8.58
N ARG A 95 2.93 2.92 -8.30
CA ARG A 95 2.45 2.73 -6.91
C ARG A 95 3.40 1.90 -6.05
N ASN A 96 3.98 0.83 -6.62
CA ASN A 96 4.94 0.01 -5.90
C ASN A 96 6.22 0.78 -5.58
N MET A 97 6.72 1.59 -6.53
CA MET A 97 7.88 2.46 -6.30
C MET A 97 7.59 3.55 -5.27
N GLU A 98 6.44 4.21 -5.36
CA GLU A 98 6.01 5.20 -4.37
C GLU A 98 5.90 4.59 -2.97
N THR A 99 5.40 3.36 -2.87
CA THR A 99 5.29 2.66 -1.60
C THR A 99 6.68 2.33 -1.03
N GLN A 100 7.60 1.83 -1.86
CA GLN A 100 8.99 1.60 -1.44
C GLN A 100 9.66 2.90 -0.97
N HIS A 101 9.47 3.99 -1.71
CA HIS A 101 9.97 5.31 -1.31
C HIS A 101 9.36 5.74 0.02
N LYS A 102 8.05 5.55 0.21
CA LYS A 102 7.37 5.95 1.44
C LYS A 102 7.85 5.17 2.65
N VAL A 103 8.17 3.89 2.50
CA VAL A 103 8.79 3.10 3.57
C VAL A 103 10.12 3.71 3.99
N LEU A 104 10.98 4.09 3.04
CA LEU A 104 12.26 4.73 3.35
C LEU A 104 12.09 6.07 4.07
N GLU A 105 11.17 6.92 3.60
CA GLU A 105 10.84 8.19 4.26
C GLU A 105 10.38 7.97 5.71
N LEU A 106 9.44 7.04 5.91
CA LEU A 106 8.88 6.76 7.23
C LEU A 106 9.91 6.13 8.16
N SER A 107 10.81 5.27 7.66
CA SER A 107 11.91 4.72 8.44
C SER A 107 12.84 5.83 8.94
N ALA A 108 13.27 6.73 8.05
CA ALA A 108 14.13 7.86 8.43
C ALA A 108 13.46 8.79 9.45
N GLU A 109 12.17 9.09 9.25
CA GLU A 109 11.40 9.91 10.19
C GLU A 109 11.21 9.22 11.54
N ASN A 110 10.99 7.91 11.55
CA ASN A 110 10.87 7.13 12.79
C ASN A 110 12.18 7.16 13.59
N GLU A 111 13.34 6.95 12.95
CA GLU A 111 14.64 7.08 13.59
C GLU A 111 14.87 8.49 14.17
N ARG A 112 14.47 9.53 13.43
CA ARG A 112 14.56 10.92 13.90
C ARG A 112 13.70 11.15 15.14
N LEU A 113 12.48 10.63 15.14
CA LEU A 113 11.56 10.73 16.28
C LEU A 113 12.06 9.94 17.48
N GLN A 114 12.57 8.73 17.28
CA GLN A 114 13.18 7.92 18.35
C GLN A 114 14.32 8.66 19.03
N LYS A 115 15.25 9.25 18.26
CA LYS A 115 16.34 10.08 18.81
C LYS A 115 15.80 11.27 19.62
N ARG A 116 14.72 11.90 19.16
CA ARG A 116 14.11 13.02 19.90
C ARG A 116 13.48 12.57 21.20
N VAL A 117 12.79 11.43 21.20
CA VAL A 117 12.23 10.82 22.42
C VAL A 117 13.36 10.48 23.39
N GLU A 118 14.41 9.79 22.95
CA GLU A 118 15.56 9.44 23.78
C GLU A 118 16.26 10.67 24.38
N GLN A 119 16.41 11.75 23.60
CA GLN A 119 16.97 13.00 24.09
C GLN A 119 16.10 13.56 25.23
N LEU A 120 14.80 13.73 24.99
CA LEU A 120 13.88 14.29 25.99
C LEU A 120 13.79 13.40 27.24
N SER A 121 13.81 12.08 27.07
CA SER A 121 13.85 11.12 28.18
C SER A 121 15.12 11.30 29.02
N ARG A 122 16.28 11.50 28.40
CA ARG A 122 17.53 11.79 29.11
C ARG A 122 17.46 13.13 29.85
N GLU A 123 17.00 14.19 29.20
CA GLU A 123 16.83 15.51 29.83
C GLU A 123 15.91 15.45 31.06
N LEU A 124 14.76 14.76 30.95
CA LEU A 124 13.85 14.55 32.07
C LEU A 124 14.46 13.70 33.19
N SER A 125 15.22 12.65 32.84
CA SER A 125 15.91 11.83 33.83
C SER A 125 16.93 12.66 34.60
N THR A 126 17.72 13.49 33.90
CA THR A 126 18.69 14.38 34.52
C THR A 126 18.00 15.34 35.47
N LEU A 127 16.94 16.03 35.03
CA LEU A 127 16.19 16.95 35.89
C LEU A 127 15.63 16.24 37.14
N ARG A 128 14.99 15.07 36.98
CA ARG A 128 14.49 14.28 38.10
C ARG A 128 15.60 13.89 39.08
N ASN A 129 16.77 13.52 38.58
CA ASN A 129 17.91 13.16 39.42
C ASN A 129 18.44 14.38 40.20
N LEU A 130 18.49 15.56 39.58
CA LEU A 130 18.84 16.81 40.26
C LEU A 130 17.87 17.11 41.39
N PHE A 131 16.56 17.04 41.14
CA PHE A 131 15.54 17.27 42.16
C PHE A 131 15.63 16.29 43.34
N LYS A 132 16.01 15.02 43.09
CA LYS A 132 16.22 14.02 44.14
C LYS A 132 17.45 14.28 45.01
N GLN A 133 18.45 14.99 44.48
CA GLN A 133 19.70 15.30 45.19
C GLN A 133 19.61 16.61 46.00
N LEU A 134 18.57 17.43 45.79
CA LEU A 134 18.37 18.66 46.53
C LEU A 134 17.91 18.36 47.98
N PRO A 135 18.48 19.01 49.00
CA PRO A 135 18.01 18.90 50.38
C PRO A 135 16.55 19.35 50.51
N GLU A 136 15.74 18.59 51.26
CA GLU A 136 14.32 18.90 51.54
C GLU A 136 13.99 20.37 51.88
N PRO A 137 14.79 21.14 52.66
CA PRO A 137 14.44 22.52 52.99
C PRO A 137 14.36 23.48 51.78
N LEU A 138 14.95 23.15 50.63
CA LEU A 138 14.86 23.99 49.42
C LEU A 138 13.60 23.72 48.57
N LEU A 139 13.01 22.53 48.66
CA LEU A 139 11.80 22.17 47.92
C LEU A 139 10.54 22.76 48.57
N ALA A 140 10.56 22.99 49.89
CA ALA A 140 9.45 23.60 50.63
C ALA A 140 9.24 25.10 50.30
N ALA A 141 10.27 25.79 49.80
CA ALA A 141 10.22 27.22 49.47
C ALA A 141 9.51 27.49 48.12
N THR A 142 9.48 26.53 47.20
CA THR A 142 8.90 26.70 45.86
C THR A 142 7.41 26.33 45.77
N GLY A 143 6.82 25.79 46.84
CA GLY A 143 5.41 25.35 46.90
C GLY A 143 4.41 26.39 47.44
N ARG A 144 4.82 27.65 47.62
CA ARG A 144 3.95 28.76 48.05
C ARG A 144 3.93 29.86 46.99
N CYS A 145 3.13 29.69 45.95
CA CYS A 145 2.61 30.74 45.05
C CYS A 145 1.30 30.23 44.46
#